data_AF-A0A955C3P6-F1
#
_entry.id   AF-A0A955C3P6-F1
#
_cell.length_a   1.000
_cell.length_b   1.000
_cell.length_c   1.000
_cell.angle_alpha   90.00
_cell.angle_beta   90.00
_cell.angle_gamma   90.00
#
_symmetry.space_group_name_H-M   'P 1'
#
loop_
_entity.id
_entity.type
_entity.pdbx_description
1 polymer ?
#
loop_
_entity_poly.entity_id
_entity_poly.type
_entity_poly.pdbx_seq_one_letter_code
_entity_poly.pdbx_strand_id
1 'polypeptide(L)'
;MPPTHPALQFSYPLPYGAIVHEGGVQFNVFSRSATAMRLLLYNKVNDRDPADIIPFDREINRWGDIWTVFVPGLNPGQLYHFQADGPYDPSHGHRFDPNARLIDPYARALAGHYLPSHDGIVRPPKCVVMEEKFDWQGDRHLRRNLSESVIYEMHVRGFTRGRSSGVKHPGTYLGVIDKIPYLKSLGVTAVELMPVHEFPTNDCNGRKSQRPNYWGYDSMAFFSPHRGYAASREPGAQCREFKEMVRALHSAGIEVILDVVFNHTCEGNHLGPTIGFKGLENSVYYMLEADGSYKNYSGCGNTVNGNHPIVREMIFHCLRHWVYNYHIDGFRFDLASILSRDRRGHILPNPPMVDLIAEDPMLADAKIIAEAWDAAGAYQVGSFSNRRWAEWNGRYRDDIRRFWRGEAGMLGSVATRLAGSSDLYQSSGRRPYHSINFVVSHDGFSMNDLVTYEQKHNEANGEGNRDGDNHNCSSNYGVEGPTRRKPIEKLRLRQIKNMLATLMLSQGVPMILAGDECRRTQKGNNNAYCQDNPISWFDWSLVKKEEDLLRFTRELIAFRRQQPTVRRADFLSGRPGRGQRLADVSWFSADGKEIHWETQRSLICVFGAIGPDNPISRHVMVMLHAGQQP
;
A
#
# COMPACT_ATOMS: atom_id res chain seq x y z
N MET A 1 4.37 23.52 -40.17
CA MET A 1 4.21 23.50 -38.70
C MET A 1 4.22 22.06 -38.25
N PRO A 2 4.94 21.68 -37.19
CA PRO A 2 4.72 20.35 -36.61
C PRO A 2 3.24 20.27 -36.20
N PRO A 3 2.55 19.14 -36.41
CA PRO A 3 1.17 19.01 -36.02
C PRO A 3 1.06 19.31 -34.53
N THR A 4 0.33 20.37 -34.18
CA THR A 4 -0.12 20.66 -32.82
C THR A 4 -1.17 19.60 -32.47
N HIS A 5 -0.72 18.39 -32.20
CA HIS A 5 -1.57 17.41 -31.55
C HIS A 5 -2.06 18.06 -30.24
N PRO A 6 -3.37 18.00 -29.94
CA PRO A 6 -3.85 18.47 -28.64
C PRO A 6 -3.05 17.76 -27.55
N ALA A 7 -2.72 18.47 -26.48
CA ALA A 7 -2.08 17.86 -25.33
C ALA A 7 -2.96 16.67 -24.90
N LEU A 8 -2.43 15.44 -25.01
CA LEU A 8 -3.15 14.25 -24.57
C LEU A 8 -3.45 14.41 -23.07
N GLN A 9 -4.68 14.73 -22.73
CA GLN A 9 -5.23 14.60 -21.39
C GLN A 9 -6.04 13.32 -21.39
N PHE A 10 -5.45 12.26 -20.83
CA PHE A 10 -6.20 11.04 -20.59
C PHE A 10 -6.97 11.26 -19.29
N SER A 11 -8.30 11.29 -19.35
CA SER A 11 -9.15 11.16 -18.18
C SER A 11 -10.01 9.91 -18.32
N TYR A 12 -10.25 9.23 -17.21
CA TYR A 12 -11.18 8.13 -17.10
C TYR A 12 -12.49 8.63 -16.50
N PRO A 13 -13.57 8.76 -17.29
CA PRO A 13 -14.86 9.15 -16.78
C PRO A 13 -15.44 8.03 -15.92
N LEU A 14 -15.94 8.38 -14.74
CA LEU A 14 -16.62 7.43 -13.85
C LEU A 14 -18.12 7.37 -14.19
N PRO A 15 -18.72 6.17 -14.29
CA PRO A 15 -20.14 6.03 -14.60
C PRO A 15 -21.07 6.27 -13.39
N TYR A 16 -20.51 6.27 -12.17
CA TYR A 16 -21.22 6.46 -10.91
C TYR A 16 -20.65 7.64 -10.11
N GLY A 17 -21.41 8.06 -9.11
CA GLY A 17 -21.14 9.17 -8.22
C GLY A 17 -21.70 10.50 -8.74
N ALA A 18 -21.11 11.61 -8.31
CA ALA A 18 -21.43 12.95 -8.81
C ALA A 18 -20.63 13.27 -10.10
N ILE A 19 -21.34 13.37 -11.22
CA ILE A 19 -20.79 13.62 -12.56
C ILE A 19 -21.20 15.02 -13.00
N VAL A 20 -20.21 15.89 -13.22
CA VAL A 20 -20.43 17.28 -13.63
C VAL A 20 -20.72 17.32 -15.14
N HIS A 21 -21.85 17.93 -15.52
CA HIS A 21 -22.21 18.22 -16.90
C HIS A 21 -22.35 19.73 -17.10
N GLU A 22 -22.53 20.15 -18.35
CA GLU A 22 -22.94 21.53 -18.61
C GLU A 22 -24.30 21.80 -17.97
N GLY A 23 -24.40 22.86 -17.17
CA GLY A 23 -25.65 23.31 -16.55
C GLY A 23 -26.08 22.56 -15.28
N GLY A 24 -25.33 21.57 -14.79
CA GLY A 24 -25.66 20.89 -13.53
C GLY A 24 -24.85 19.63 -13.23
N VAL A 25 -25.31 18.86 -12.24
CA VAL A 25 -24.62 17.65 -11.77
C VAL A 25 -25.57 16.46 -11.80
N GLN A 26 -25.12 15.36 -12.41
CA GLN A 26 -25.79 14.08 -12.42
C GLN A 26 -25.28 13.23 -11.27
N PHE A 27 -26.18 12.72 -10.43
CA PHE A 27 -25.83 11.82 -9.32
C PHE A 27 -26.30 10.41 -9.65
N ASN A 28 -25.39 9.44 -9.61
CA ASN A 28 -25.66 8.04 -9.93
C ASN A 28 -25.19 7.14 -8.77
N VAL A 29 -26.07 6.33 -8.20
CA VAL A 29 -25.73 5.42 -7.09
C VAL A 29 -26.43 4.08 -7.23
N PHE A 30 -25.70 2.99 -6.98
CA PHE A 30 -26.26 1.65 -6.97
C PHE A 30 -26.94 1.35 -5.64
N SER A 31 -28.20 0.90 -5.69
CA SER A 31 -28.89 0.27 -4.56
C SER A 31 -30.11 -0.51 -5.08
N ARG A 32 -30.05 -1.83 -4.98
CA ARG A 32 -31.09 -2.75 -5.49
C ARG A 32 -32.29 -2.77 -4.57
N SER A 33 -32.05 -2.90 -3.28
CA SER A 33 -33.05 -3.15 -2.24
C SER A 33 -33.65 -1.86 -1.68
N ALA A 34 -33.10 -0.69 -2.00
CA ALA A 34 -33.70 0.58 -1.60
C ALA A 34 -35.12 0.73 -2.15
N THR A 35 -36.02 1.22 -1.30
CA THR A 35 -37.39 1.59 -1.63
C THR A 35 -37.49 3.06 -2.00
N ALA A 36 -36.65 3.92 -1.41
CA ALA A 36 -36.50 5.34 -1.74
C ALA A 36 -35.04 5.79 -1.64
N MET A 37 -34.69 6.80 -2.45
CA MET A 37 -33.38 7.45 -2.44
C MET A 37 -33.54 8.98 -2.36
N ARG A 38 -32.66 9.65 -1.63
CA ARG A 38 -32.64 11.10 -1.47
C ARG A 38 -31.20 11.61 -1.60
N LEU A 39 -31.04 12.76 -2.23
CA LEU A 39 -29.80 13.53 -2.24
C LEU A 39 -29.91 14.63 -1.19
N LEU A 40 -28.94 14.69 -0.29
CA LEU A 40 -28.87 15.66 0.79
C LEU A 40 -27.80 16.69 0.44
N LEU A 41 -28.18 17.95 0.27
CA LEU A 41 -27.26 19.04 -0.10
C LEU A 41 -26.96 19.93 1.10
N TYR A 42 -25.69 20.37 1.23
CA TYR A 42 -25.24 21.20 2.35
C TYR A 42 -24.54 22.47 1.85
N ASN A 43 -24.62 23.55 2.63
CA ASN A 43 -23.94 24.80 2.32
C ASN A 43 -22.52 24.83 2.89
N LYS A 44 -22.30 24.21 4.06
CA LYS A 44 -21.03 24.24 4.78
C LYS A 44 -20.65 22.86 5.33
N VAL A 45 -19.35 22.63 5.49
CA VAL A 45 -18.79 21.37 6.01
C VAL A 45 -19.30 21.03 7.42
N ASN A 46 -19.64 22.03 8.23
CA ASN A 46 -20.10 21.87 9.61
C ASN A 46 -21.64 21.89 9.75
N ASP A 47 -22.38 21.95 8.63
CA ASP A 47 -23.84 21.86 8.69
C ASP A 47 -24.25 20.47 9.21
N ARG A 48 -25.09 20.44 10.25
CA ARG A 48 -25.60 19.20 10.82
C ARG A 48 -26.67 18.56 9.95
N ASP A 49 -27.50 19.40 9.34
CA ASP A 49 -28.65 19.00 8.55
C ASP A 49 -28.55 19.62 7.15
N PRO A 50 -29.10 18.96 6.13
CA PRO A 50 -29.04 19.45 4.77
C PRO A 50 -29.81 20.77 4.62
N ALA A 51 -29.29 21.64 3.77
CA ALA A 51 -29.98 22.85 3.33
C ALA A 51 -31.11 22.52 2.34
N ASP A 52 -30.97 21.43 1.58
CA ASP A 52 -31.98 20.95 0.65
C ASP A 52 -31.96 19.42 0.55
N ILE A 53 -33.13 18.83 0.29
CA ILE A 53 -33.33 17.38 0.16
C ILE A 53 -34.07 17.12 -1.13
N ILE A 54 -33.40 16.46 -2.07
CA ILE A 54 -33.97 16.12 -3.38
C ILE A 54 -34.35 14.64 -3.37
N PRO A 55 -35.64 14.28 -3.34
CA PRO A 55 -36.07 12.90 -3.50
C PRO A 55 -35.87 12.45 -4.94
N PHE A 56 -35.49 11.19 -5.12
CA PHE A 56 -35.44 10.54 -6.42
C PHE A 56 -36.83 9.98 -6.69
N ASP A 57 -37.45 10.38 -7.80
CA ASP A 57 -38.71 9.78 -8.24
C ASP A 57 -38.42 8.36 -8.73
N ARG A 58 -38.96 7.35 -8.04
CA ARG A 58 -38.65 5.95 -8.33
C ARG A 58 -38.98 5.53 -9.76
N GLU A 59 -39.99 6.10 -10.40
CA GLU A 59 -40.43 5.68 -11.74
C GLU A 59 -39.55 6.24 -12.85
N ILE A 60 -38.97 7.44 -12.66
CA ILE A 60 -38.16 8.13 -13.68
C ILE A 60 -36.67 8.21 -13.33
N ASN A 61 -36.31 8.10 -12.05
CA ASN A 61 -34.95 8.25 -11.52
C ASN A 61 -34.35 6.91 -11.06
N ARG A 62 -34.90 5.78 -11.52
CA ARG A 62 -34.34 4.45 -11.28
C ARG A 62 -34.30 3.64 -12.58
N TRP A 63 -33.10 3.25 -12.98
CA TRP A 63 -32.90 2.34 -14.11
C TRP A 63 -32.30 1.02 -13.62
N GLY A 64 -33.13 -0.03 -13.57
CA GLY A 64 -32.76 -1.30 -12.93
C GLY A 64 -32.46 -1.10 -11.44
N ASP A 65 -31.22 -1.32 -11.03
CA ASP A 65 -30.75 -1.18 -9.64
C ASP A 65 -29.98 0.13 -9.40
N ILE A 66 -29.96 1.04 -10.38
CA ILE A 66 -29.22 2.31 -10.32
C ILE A 66 -30.21 3.46 -10.12
N TRP A 67 -29.98 4.25 -9.08
CA TRP A 67 -30.69 5.50 -8.82
C TRP A 67 -29.93 6.67 -9.44
N THR A 68 -30.65 7.54 -10.14
CA THR A 68 -30.06 8.58 -10.98
C THR A 68 -30.90 9.86 -10.98
N VAL A 69 -30.31 11.01 -10.63
CA VAL A 69 -30.98 12.32 -10.69
C VAL A 69 -30.04 13.42 -11.20
N PHE A 70 -30.51 14.22 -12.15
CA PHE A 70 -29.83 15.43 -12.60
C PHE A 70 -30.33 16.63 -11.81
N VAL A 71 -29.41 17.42 -11.24
CA VAL A 71 -29.75 18.63 -10.50
C VAL A 71 -29.17 19.85 -11.24
N PRO A 72 -30.04 20.68 -11.86
CA PRO A 72 -29.62 21.88 -12.57
C PRO A 72 -28.96 22.90 -11.63
N GLY A 73 -27.99 23.65 -12.15
CA GLY A 73 -27.35 24.78 -11.46
C GLY A 73 -26.33 24.41 -10.38
N LEU A 74 -26.19 23.12 -10.02
CA LEU A 74 -25.11 22.69 -9.13
C LEU A 74 -23.75 22.78 -9.82
N ASN A 75 -22.73 23.14 -9.03
CA ASN A 75 -21.37 23.35 -9.48
C ASN A 75 -20.38 22.49 -8.65
N PRO A 76 -19.14 22.27 -9.16
CA PRO A 76 -18.06 21.73 -8.36
C PRO A 76 -17.90 22.47 -7.02
N GLY A 77 -17.61 21.73 -5.95
CA GLY A 77 -17.57 22.22 -4.57
C GLY A 77 -18.85 22.01 -3.78
N GLN A 78 -19.97 21.67 -4.44
CA GLN A 78 -21.21 21.31 -3.74
C GLN A 78 -20.99 20.13 -2.79
N LEU A 79 -21.46 20.28 -1.55
CA LEU A 79 -21.35 19.26 -0.51
C LEU A 79 -22.62 18.40 -0.47
N TYR A 80 -22.47 17.09 -0.39
CA TYR A 80 -23.62 16.18 -0.39
C TYR A 80 -23.44 14.88 0.39
N HIS A 81 -24.57 14.21 0.64
CA HIS A 81 -24.68 12.80 1.02
C HIS A 81 -25.86 12.17 0.27
N PHE A 82 -25.87 10.85 0.20
CA PHE A 82 -27.09 10.09 -0.09
C PHE A 82 -27.83 9.74 1.20
N GLN A 83 -29.10 9.39 1.06
CA GLN A 83 -29.91 8.78 2.10
C GLN A 83 -30.88 7.79 1.45
N ALA A 84 -30.88 6.54 1.95
CA ALA A 84 -31.65 5.45 1.39
C ALA A 84 -32.64 4.89 2.43
N ASP A 85 -33.85 4.61 1.97
CA ASP A 85 -34.85 3.84 2.71
C ASP A 85 -34.93 2.44 2.10
N GLY A 86 -35.28 1.43 2.89
CA GLY A 86 -35.32 0.05 2.49
C GLY A 86 -35.62 -0.91 3.65
N PRO A 87 -35.61 -2.22 3.41
CA PRO A 87 -35.85 -3.20 4.47
C PRO A 87 -34.79 -3.09 5.57
N TYR A 88 -35.22 -3.15 6.83
CA TYR A 88 -34.33 -3.38 7.97
C TYR A 88 -34.61 -4.76 8.54
N ASP A 89 -33.81 -5.74 8.12
CA ASP A 89 -33.87 -7.11 8.57
C ASP A 89 -32.44 -7.65 8.74
N PRO A 90 -31.83 -7.42 9.91
CA PRO A 90 -30.46 -7.84 10.17
C PRO A 90 -30.22 -9.34 10.01
N SER A 91 -31.24 -10.19 10.22
CA SER A 91 -31.14 -11.64 10.11
C SER A 91 -30.96 -12.13 8.67
N HIS A 92 -31.42 -11.33 7.70
CA HIS A 92 -31.20 -11.53 6.27
C HIS A 92 -30.19 -10.53 5.69
N GLY A 93 -29.48 -9.81 6.56
CA GLY A 93 -28.41 -8.89 6.17
C GLY A 93 -28.87 -7.52 5.65
N HIS A 94 -30.16 -7.17 5.72
CA HIS A 94 -30.64 -5.85 5.33
C HIS A 94 -30.48 -4.84 6.48
N ARG A 95 -29.83 -3.69 6.21
CA ARG A 95 -29.43 -2.70 7.23
C ARG A 95 -29.72 -1.25 6.82
N PHE A 96 -30.77 -1.03 6.04
CA PHE A 96 -31.17 0.32 5.65
C PHE A 96 -31.60 1.13 6.87
N ASP A 97 -31.11 2.36 6.97
CA ASP A 97 -31.53 3.32 7.99
C ASP A 97 -31.97 4.61 7.27
N PRO A 98 -33.26 4.96 7.29
CA PRO A 98 -33.78 6.11 6.57
C PRO A 98 -33.26 7.45 7.11
N ASN A 99 -32.60 7.47 8.27
CA ASN A 99 -31.98 8.67 8.85
C ASN A 99 -30.48 8.76 8.57
N ALA A 100 -29.86 7.70 8.04
CA ALA A 100 -28.42 7.67 7.80
C ALA A 100 -27.97 8.73 6.78
N ARG A 101 -26.73 9.21 6.97
CA ARG A 101 -26.03 10.12 6.05
C ARG A 101 -24.97 9.28 5.34
N LEU A 102 -25.24 8.91 4.09
CA LEU A 102 -24.47 7.92 3.37
C LEU A 102 -23.46 8.61 2.44
N ILE A 103 -22.19 8.28 2.63
CA ILE A 103 -21.10 8.61 1.72
C ILE A 103 -21.34 7.87 0.41
N ASP A 104 -21.17 8.59 -0.68
CA ASP A 104 -21.14 8.04 -2.02
C ASP A 104 -19.92 7.12 -2.19
N PRO A 105 -20.10 5.83 -2.54
CA PRO A 105 -19.00 4.90 -2.79
C PRO A 105 -18.00 5.38 -3.86
N TYR A 106 -18.44 6.29 -4.74
CA TYR A 106 -17.64 6.92 -5.80
C TYR A 106 -17.22 8.36 -5.47
N ALA A 107 -17.36 8.79 -4.20
CA ALA A 107 -16.92 10.12 -3.78
C ALA A 107 -15.42 10.32 -4.04
N ARG A 108 -15.11 11.32 -4.87
CA ARG A 108 -13.73 11.68 -5.26
C ARG A 108 -13.03 12.54 -4.21
N ALA A 109 -13.78 13.12 -3.30
CA ALA A 109 -13.31 13.94 -2.20
C ALA A 109 -14.32 13.93 -1.05
N LEU A 110 -13.83 13.88 0.18
CA LEU A 110 -14.60 14.19 1.38
C LEU A 110 -14.13 15.50 2.03
N ALA A 111 -15.04 16.21 2.70
CA ALA A 111 -14.75 17.45 3.40
C ALA A 111 -15.38 17.49 4.80
N GLY A 112 -14.63 18.06 5.75
CA GLY A 112 -15.04 18.17 7.15
C GLY A 112 -14.57 17.00 8.01
N HIS A 113 -15.33 16.70 9.06
CA HIS A 113 -15.06 15.64 10.04
C HIS A 113 -16.38 15.04 10.49
N TYR A 114 -16.33 13.93 11.22
CA TYR A 114 -17.52 13.45 11.93
C TYR A 114 -18.04 14.53 12.86
N LEU A 115 -19.32 14.89 12.74
CA LEU A 115 -19.94 15.84 13.65
C LEU A 115 -20.48 15.13 14.89
N PRO A 116 -20.47 15.78 16.07
CA PRO A 116 -21.05 15.22 17.29
C PRO A 116 -22.51 14.79 17.10
N SER A 117 -22.82 13.58 17.53
CA SER A 117 -24.18 13.04 17.57
C SER A 117 -24.76 13.13 18.98
N HIS A 118 -25.95 13.71 19.08
CA HIS A 118 -26.76 13.75 20.32
C HIS A 118 -28.17 13.19 20.10
N ASP A 119 -28.53 12.94 18.84
CA ASP A 119 -29.83 12.52 18.34
C ASP A 119 -29.78 11.11 17.73
N GLY A 120 -28.66 10.41 17.88
CA GLY A 120 -28.45 9.07 17.32
C GLY A 120 -28.05 9.05 15.85
N ILE A 121 -28.03 10.19 15.16
CA ILE A 121 -27.64 10.26 13.74
C ILE A 121 -26.13 10.44 13.63
N VAL A 122 -25.47 9.47 12.99
CA VAL A 122 -24.04 9.57 12.61
C VAL A 122 -23.92 10.53 11.42
N ARG A 123 -23.01 11.50 11.54
CA ARG A 123 -22.80 12.54 10.52
C ARG A 123 -21.35 12.48 10.05
N PRO A 124 -21.03 11.68 9.02
CA PRO A 124 -19.68 11.59 8.48
C PRO A 124 -19.28 12.87 7.72
N PRO A 125 -17.99 12.99 7.33
CA PRO A 125 -17.54 14.01 6.39
C PRO A 125 -18.36 13.98 5.10
N LYS A 126 -18.66 15.16 4.55
CA LYS A 126 -19.53 15.33 3.37
C LYS A 126 -18.77 14.96 2.10
N CYS A 127 -19.46 14.35 1.14
CA CYS A 127 -18.94 14.19 -0.21
C CYS A 127 -18.84 15.55 -0.88
N VAL A 128 -17.88 15.73 -1.78
CA VAL A 128 -17.70 16.96 -2.56
C VAL A 128 -17.86 16.64 -4.04
N VAL A 129 -18.68 17.41 -4.75
CA VAL A 129 -18.73 17.36 -6.22
C VAL A 129 -17.41 17.89 -6.76
N MET A 130 -16.66 17.08 -7.50
CA MET A 130 -15.31 17.44 -8.00
C MET A 130 -15.29 17.57 -9.52
N GLU A 131 -14.62 18.61 -10.02
CA GLU A 131 -14.21 18.69 -11.42
C GLU A 131 -12.92 17.87 -11.64
N GLU A 132 -12.78 17.25 -12.82
CA GLU A 132 -11.62 16.41 -13.16
C GLU A 132 -10.40 17.22 -13.65
N LYS A 133 -10.61 18.48 -14.04
CA LYS A 133 -9.57 19.29 -14.68
C LYS A 133 -8.40 19.55 -13.73
N PHE A 134 -7.22 19.16 -14.19
CA PHE A 134 -5.95 19.47 -13.56
C PHE A 134 -4.89 19.63 -14.65
N ASP A 135 -4.06 20.67 -14.56
CA ASP A 135 -2.96 20.87 -15.51
C ASP A 135 -1.76 20.00 -15.12
N TRP A 136 -1.64 18.85 -15.79
CA TRP A 136 -0.51 17.93 -15.62
C TRP A 136 0.80 18.45 -16.23
N GLN A 137 0.82 19.58 -16.94
CA GLN A 137 2.03 20.19 -17.52
C GLN A 137 2.84 19.22 -18.40
N GLY A 138 2.14 18.33 -19.11
CA GLY A 138 2.73 17.32 -19.99
C GLY A 138 3.17 16.03 -19.30
N ASP A 139 2.92 15.88 -17.99
CA ASP A 139 3.27 14.67 -17.23
C ASP A 139 2.67 13.38 -17.80
N ARG A 140 3.43 12.29 -17.69
CA ARG A 140 3.08 10.93 -18.14
C ARG A 140 3.66 9.92 -17.16
N HIS A 141 2.99 8.77 -17.05
CA HIS A 141 3.52 7.60 -16.36
C HIS A 141 4.95 7.27 -16.81
N LEU A 142 5.82 6.96 -15.85
CA LEU A 142 7.24 6.72 -16.11
C LEU A 142 7.51 5.35 -16.73
N ARG A 143 6.63 4.37 -16.46
CA ARG A 143 6.66 3.01 -17.04
C ARG A 143 8.01 2.31 -16.89
N ARG A 144 8.66 2.47 -15.74
CA ARG A 144 9.92 1.77 -15.47
C ARG A 144 9.64 0.28 -15.30
N ASN A 145 10.48 -0.56 -15.91
CA ASN A 145 10.40 -2.00 -15.70
C ASN A 145 10.54 -2.35 -14.22
N LEU A 146 9.69 -3.26 -13.74
CA LEU A 146 9.66 -3.65 -12.33
C LEU A 146 11.02 -4.21 -11.87
N SER A 147 11.74 -4.93 -12.74
CA SER A 147 13.10 -5.44 -12.48
C SER A 147 14.16 -4.36 -12.22
N GLU A 148 13.90 -3.11 -12.59
CA GLU A 148 14.80 -1.97 -12.35
C GLU A 148 14.40 -1.15 -11.13
N SER A 149 13.32 -1.55 -10.46
CA SER A 149 12.76 -0.79 -9.35
C SER A 149 13.53 -1.00 -8.06
N VAL A 150 13.63 0.07 -7.28
CA VAL A 150 13.97 0.07 -5.85
C VAL A 150 12.85 0.81 -5.16
N ILE A 151 12.02 0.08 -4.44
CA ILE A 151 10.80 0.57 -3.81
C ILE A 151 11.14 1.14 -2.43
N TYR A 152 10.57 2.30 -2.12
CA TYR A 152 10.73 2.98 -0.84
C TYR A 152 9.36 3.14 -0.18
N GLU A 153 9.06 2.26 0.77
CA GLU A 153 7.81 2.28 1.53
C GLU A 153 7.82 3.45 2.51
N MET A 154 6.86 4.36 2.39
CA MET A 154 6.82 5.57 3.21
C MET A 154 5.42 6.01 3.59
N HIS A 155 5.32 6.61 4.77
CA HIS A 155 4.09 7.21 5.27
C HIS A 155 4.07 8.72 4.98
N VAL A 156 3.06 9.21 4.24
CA VAL A 156 2.95 10.64 3.85
C VAL A 156 3.09 11.59 5.04
N ARG A 157 2.26 11.40 6.07
CA ARG A 157 2.35 12.17 7.31
C ARG A 157 3.67 11.96 8.04
N GLY A 158 4.01 10.73 8.40
CA GLY A 158 5.23 10.40 9.15
C GLY A 158 6.51 10.95 8.56
N PHE A 159 6.62 10.95 7.23
CA PHE A 159 7.83 11.37 6.54
C PHE A 159 8.20 12.81 6.79
N THR A 160 7.24 13.73 7.01
CA THR A 160 7.54 15.16 7.15
C THR A 160 6.90 15.84 8.36
N ARG A 161 6.12 15.11 9.16
CA ARG A 161 5.42 15.67 10.33
C ARG A 161 6.36 16.15 11.45
N GLY A 162 7.48 15.46 11.65
CA GLY A 162 8.46 15.81 12.68
C GLY A 162 9.09 17.18 12.43
N ARG A 163 9.32 17.96 13.49
CA ARG A 163 9.91 19.33 13.38
C ARG A 163 11.27 19.35 12.68
N SER A 164 12.05 18.28 12.79
CA SER A 164 13.35 18.15 12.14
C SER A 164 13.26 18.11 10.61
N SER A 165 12.07 17.89 10.02
CA SER A 165 11.88 17.94 8.57
C SER A 165 12.13 19.32 7.99
N GLY A 166 11.82 20.40 8.73
CA GLY A 166 12.00 21.78 8.25
C GLY A 166 11.17 22.16 7.02
N VAL A 167 10.12 21.40 6.70
CA VAL A 167 9.24 21.67 5.54
C VAL A 167 8.18 22.72 5.88
N LYS A 168 7.63 23.38 4.87
CA LYS A 168 6.59 24.40 5.07
C LYS A 168 5.24 23.82 5.51
N HIS A 169 4.90 22.63 5.00
CA HIS A 169 3.61 21.97 5.23
C HIS A 169 3.81 20.56 5.85
N PRO A 170 4.11 20.46 7.16
CA PRO A 170 4.55 19.21 7.78
C PRO A 170 3.46 18.14 7.85
N GLY A 171 3.78 16.96 7.31
CA GLY A 171 2.92 15.78 7.30
C GLY A 171 1.81 15.83 6.26
N THR A 172 2.07 16.48 5.13
CA THR A 172 1.12 16.68 4.04
C THR A 172 1.72 16.28 2.69
N TYR A 173 0.88 16.17 1.64
CA TYR A 173 1.33 15.92 0.27
C TYR A 173 2.33 16.99 -0.20
N LEU A 174 2.07 18.28 0.07
CA LEU A 174 3.01 19.36 -0.25
C LEU A 174 4.32 19.26 0.54
N GLY A 175 4.27 18.77 1.78
CA GLY A 175 5.47 18.53 2.57
C GLY A 175 6.39 17.47 1.95
N VAL A 176 5.83 16.46 1.28
CA VAL A 176 6.62 15.44 0.57
C VAL A 176 7.40 16.06 -0.59
N ILE A 177 6.83 17.03 -1.31
CA ILE A 177 7.49 17.73 -2.42
C ILE A 177 8.82 18.34 -1.97
N ASP A 178 8.84 19.01 -0.82
CA ASP A 178 10.05 19.62 -0.23
C ASP A 178 11.18 18.60 0.05
N LYS A 179 10.85 17.30 0.11
CA LYS A 179 11.79 16.19 0.37
C LYS A 179 12.13 15.33 -0.84
N ILE A 180 11.59 15.63 -2.01
CA ILE A 180 11.96 14.94 -3.27
C ILE A 180 13.48 14.97 -3.54
N PRO A 181 14.23 16.06 -3.29
CA PRO A 181 15.68 16.05 -3.45
C PRO A 181 16.38 14.97 -2.61
N TYR A 182 15.87 14.66 -1.41
CA TYR A 182 16.39 13.58 -0.58
C TYR A 182 16.14 12.22 -1.24
N LEU A 183 14.92 11.93 -1.69
CA LEU A 183 14.59 10.67 -2.34
C LEU A 183 15.45 10.44 -3.60
N LYS A 184 15.62 11.49 -4.42
CA LYS A 184 16.50 11.45 -5.59
C LYS A 184 17.96 11.17 -5.20
N SER A 185 18.44 11.79 -4.12
CA SER A 185 19.80 11.56 -3.60
C SER A 185 19.98 10.17 -3.00
N LEU A 186 18.93 9.56 -2.45
CA LEU A 186 18.95 8.19 -1.95
C LEU A 186 19.08 7.19 -3.10
N GLY A 187 18.50 7.52 -4.26
CA GLY A 187 18.61 6.76 -5.51
C GLY A 187 17.46 5.79 -5.74
N VAL A 188 16.42 5.81 -4.91
CA VAL A 188 15.18 5.04 -5.06
C VAL A 188 14.45 5.44 -6.34
N THR A 189 13.64 4.53 -6.89
CA THR A 189 12.97 4.74 -8.17
C THR A 189 11.46 4.81 -8.08
N ALA A 190 10.89 4.29 -6.99
CA ALA A 190 9.47 4.32 -6.71
C ALA A 190 9.26 4.57 -5.21
N VAL A 191 8.26 5.39 -4.87
CA VAL A 191 7.73 5.47 -3.52
C VAL A 191 6.47 4.62 -3.44
N GLU A 192 6.40 3.74 -2.44
CA GLU A 192 5.17 3.04 -2.08
C GLU A 192 4.55 3.77 -0.89
N LEU A 193 3.45 4.47 -1.14
CA LEU A 193 2.77 5.24 -0.12
C LEU A 193 1.87 4.31 0.68
N MET A 194 2.04 4.29 2.00
CA MET A 194 1.05 3.73 2.93
C MET A 194 -0.34 4.33 2.66
N PRO A 195 -1.45 3.67 3.06
CA PRO A 195 -2.79 3.97 2.57
C PRO A 195 -3.14 5.46 2.50
N VAL A 196 -3.54 5.88 1.30
CA VAL A 196 -4.00 7.26 1.02
C VAL A 196 -5.47 7.31 0.62
N HIS A 197 -6.17 6.17 0.54
CA HIS A 197 -7.62 6.20 0.51
C HIS A 197 -8.15 6.94 1.73
N GLU A 198 -9.27 7.63 1.60
CA GLU A 198 -9.84 8.36 2.70
C GLU A 198 -10.27 7.42 3.84
N PHE A 199 -9.90 7.73 5.08
CA PHE A 199 -10.15 6.91 6.27
C PHE A 199 -10.54 7.79 7.48
N PRO A 200 -11.16 7.21 8.54
CA PRO A 200 -11.56 7.96 9.72
C PRO A 200 -10.38 8.56 10.50
N THR A 201 -10.42 9.87 10.76
CA THR A 201 -9.45 10.54 11.65
C THR A 201 -9.90 10.57 13.12
N ASN A 202 -11.21 10.47 13.34
CA ASN A 202 -11.90 10.53 14.62
C ASN A 202 -12.89 9.36 14.69
N ASP A 203 -13.44 9.10 15.88
CA ASP A 203 -14.56 8.16 16.00
C ASP A 203 -15.82 8.68 15.27
N CYS A 204 -16.83 7.82 15.13
CA CYS A 204 -18.08 8.14 14.44
C CYS A 204 -18.93 9.24 15.12
N ASN A 205 -18.55 9.66 16.34
CA ASN A 205 -19.17 10.76 17.08
C ASN A 205 -18.31 12.04 17.05
N GLY A 206 -17.27 12.09 16.21
CA GLY A 206 -16.41 13.26 16.08
C GLY A 206 -15.39 13.43 17.22
N ARG A 207 -15.30 12.49 18.16
CA ARG A 207 -14.34 12.54 19.25
C ARG A 207 -13.00 11.96 18.79
N LYS A 208 -11.91 12.41 19.41
CA LYS A 208 -10.59 11.85 19.14
C LYS A 208 -10.58 10.37 19.56
N SER A 209 -10.22 9.49 18.63
CA SER A 209 -10.07 8.07 18.95
C SER A 209 -9.02 7.87 20.04
N GLN A 210 -9.25 6.90 20.94
CA GLN A 210 -8.24 6.46 21.91
C GLN A 210 -7.02 5.85 21.21
N ARG A 211 -7.24 5.22 20.05
CA ARG A 211 -6.22 4.67 19.17
C ARG A 211 -6.42 5.30 17.78
N PRO A 212 -5.80 6.46 17.52
CA PRO A 212 -5.89 7.11 16.21
C PRO A 212 -5.42 6.17 15.12
N ASN A 213 -6.08 6.12 13.96
CA ASN A 213 -5.57 5.35 12.84
C ASN A 213 -4.43 6.16 12.19
N TYR A 214 -3.18 5.78 12.46
CA TYR A 214 -2.03 6.44 11.86
C TYR A 214 -1.78 5.88 10.47
N TRP A 215 -1.65 4.56 10.32
CA TRP A 215 -1.33 3.90 9.05
C TRP A 215 -2.38 4.09 7.95
N GLY A 216 -3.67 4.13 8.30
CA GLY A 216 -4.75 4.36 7.35
C GLY A 216 -5.39 3.12 6.73
N TYR A 217 -5.05 1.91 7.19
CA TYR A 217 -5.68 0.64 6.77
C TYR A 217 -7.10 0.48 7.32
N ASP A 218 -7.99 1.41 6.99
CA ASP A 218 -9.41 1.38 7.37
C ASP A 218 -10.22 2.30 6.44
N SER A 219 -10.33 1.90 5.17
CA SER A 219 -10.86 2.78 4.11
C SER A 219 -12.34 3.11 4.29
N MET A 220 -12.65 4.40 4.13
CA MET A 220 -13.99 5.01 4.13
C MET A 220 -14.48 5.36 2.72
N ALA A 221 -13.59 5.88 1.86
CA ALA A 221 -13.91 6.18 0.46
C ALA A 221 -12.72 5.86 -0.45
N PHE A 222 -12.90 4.90 -1.36
CA PHE A 222 -11.82 4.36 -2.19
C PHE A 222 -11.30 5.32 -3.27
N PHE A 223 -12.15 6.25 -3.74
CA PHE A 223 -11.82 7.17 -4.83
C PHE A 223 -11.26 8.52 -4.33
N SER A 224 -11.24 8.74 -3.01
CA SER A 224 -10.78 9.99 -2.43
C SER A 224 -9.39 9.83 -1.83
N PRO A 225 -8.43 10.71 -2.15
CA PRO A 225 -7.24 10.88 -1.32
C PRO A 225 -7.64 11.28 0.12
N HIS A 226 -6.82 10.90 1.09
CA HIS A 226 -7.06 11.19 2.50
C HIS A 226 -6.90 12.69 2.79
N ARG A 227 -8.00 13.34 3.20
CA ARG A 227 -7.99 14.78 3.49
C ARG A 227 -7.07 15.18 4.63
N GLY A 228 -6.75 14.26 5.55
CA GLY A 228 -5.85 14.53 6.66
C GLY A 228 -4.39 14.74 6.23
N TYR A 229 -4.05 14.46 4.97
CA TYR A 229 -2.74 14.73 4.39
C TYR A 229 -2.72 15.96 3.47
N ALA A 230 -3.83 16.70 3.34
CA ALA A 230 -3.82 18.01 2.68
C ALA A 230 -3.34 19.11 3.64
N ALA A 231 -2.62 20.10 3.11
CA ALA A 231 -2.22 21.31 3.79
C ALA A 231 -3.35 22.34 3.85
N SER A 232 -4.09 22.50 2.76
CA SER A 232 -5.30 23.32 2.70
C SER A 232 -6.50 22.59 3.30
N ARG A 233 -7.44 23.37 3.86
CA ARG A 233 -8.72 22.88 4.41
C ARG A 233 -9.91 23.13 3.47
N GLU A 234 -9.66 23.69 2.29
CA GLU A 234 -10.70 23.88 1.28
C GLU A 234 -11.26 22.51 0.85
N PRO A 235 -12.59 22.37 0.70
CA PRO A 235 -13.19 21.15 0.17
C PRO A 235 -12.55 20.74 -1.17
N GLY A 236 -12.03 19.51 -1.23
CA GLY A 236 -11.40 18.97 -2.44
C GLY A 236 -9.91 19.30 -2.62
N ALA A 237 -9.30 20.10 -1.72
CA ALA A 237 -7.88 20.45 -1.83
C ALA A 237 -6.95 19.23 -1.84
N GLN A 238 -7.34 18.15 -1.15
CA GLN A 238 -6.56 16.90 -1.13
C GLN A 238 -6.36 16.31 -2.53
N CYS A 239 -7.32 16.49 -3.45
CA CYS A 239 -7.21 15.98 -4.80
C CYS A 239 -6.17 16.77 -5.60
N ARG A 240 -6.18 18.10 -5.46
CA ARG A 240 -5.21 18.99 -6.13
C ARG A 240 -3.80 18.75 -5.59
N GLU A 241 -3.62 18.81 -4.27
CA GLU A 241 -2.30 18.68 -3.64
C GLU A 241 -1.68 17.29 -3.86
N PHE A 242 -2.50 16.23 -3.90
CA PHE A 242 -2.02 14.90 -4.24
C PHE A 242 -1.51 14.84 -5.69
N LYS A 243 -2.26 15.37 -6.66
CA LYS A 243 -1.81 15.43 -8.07
C LYS A 243 -0.55 16.26 -8.24
N GLU A 244 -0.41 17.37 -7.50
CA GLU A 244 0.82 18.17 -7.46
C GLU A 244 2.01 17.36 -6.95
N MET A 245 1.84 16.56 -5.90
CA MET A 245 2.86 15.67 -5.38
C MET A 245 3.28 14.61 -6.40
N VAL A 246 2.31 13.93 -7.04
CA VAL A 246 2.59 12.93 -8.09
C VAL A 246 3.38 13.55 -9.24
N ARG A 247 2.90 14.67 -9.80
CA ARG A 247 3.59 15.40 -10.88
C ARG A 247 5.02 15.78 -10.50
N ALA A 248 5.25 16.21 -9.26
CA ALA A 248 6.57 16.57 -8.78
C ALA A 248 7.50 15.35 -8.63
N LEU A 249 6.98 14.20 -8.16
CA LEU A 249 7.72 12.94 -8.08
C LEU A 249 8.09 12.43 -9.49
N HIS A 250 7.15 12.47 -10.44
CA HIS A 250 7.39 12.11 -11.83
C HIS A 250 8.43 12.99 -12.50
N SER A 251 8.37 14.30 -12.26
CA SER A 251 9.39 15.25 -12.74
C SER A 251 10.79 14.93 -12.22
N ALA A 252 10.89 14.27 -11.05
CA ALA A 252 12.14 13.76 -10.49
C ALA A 252 12.51 12.34 -10.95
N GLY A 253 11.67 11.70 -11.78
CA GLY A 253 11.83 10.33 -12.27
C GLY A 253 11.47 9.25 -11.25
N ILE A 254 10.65 9.57 -10.25
CA ILE A 254 10.22 8.67 -9.18
C ILE A 254 8.77 8.27 -9.41
N GLU A 255 8.51 6.97 -9.45
CA GLU A 255 7.16 6.41 -9.61
C GLU A 255 6.37 6.44 -8.29
N VAL A 256 5.04 6.45 -8.37
CA VAL A 256 4.15 6.40 -7.21
C VAL A 256 3.34 5.11 -7.23
N ILE A 257 3.54 4.28 -6.22
CA ILE A 257 2.78 3.07 -5.94
C ILE A 257 1.90 3.32 -4.73
N LEU A 258 0.61 2.95 -4.81
CA LEU A 258 -0.31 3.09 -3.69
C LEU A 258 -0.56 1.78 -2.96
N ASP A 259 -0.41 1.79 -1.65
CA ASP A 259 -0.99 0.76 -0.81
C ASP A 259 -2.51 0.91 -0.76
N VAL A 260 -3.24 -0.12 -1.19
CA VAL A 260 -4.70 -0.10 -1.37
C VAL A 260 -5.38 -1.19 -0.57
N VAL A 261 -6.41 -0.77 0.17
CA VAL A 261 -7.24 -1.63 1.02
C VAL A 261 -8.60 -1.80 0.38
N PHE A 262 -8.79 -2.90 -0.34
CA PHE A 262 -10.08 -3.30 -0.91
C PHE A 262 -10.76 -4.44 -0.17
N ASN A 263 -10.09 -5.00 0.83
CA ASN A 263 -10.51 -6.23 1.49
C ASN A 263 -11.50 -6.00 2.66
N HIS A 264 -11.51 -4.81 3.26
CA HIS A 264 -12.43 -4.39 4.32
C HIS A 264 -12.72 -2.87 4.27
N THR A 265 -13.62 -2.40 5.13
CA THR A 265 -13.95 -0.96 5.27
C THR A 265 -14.04 -0.54 6.74
N CYS A 266 -14.04 0.78 6.98
CA CYS A 266 -14.25 1.36 8.31
C CYS A 266 -15.66 1.26 8.89
N GLU A 267 -16.60 0.62 8.19
CA GLU A 267 -17.93 0.34 8.75
C GLU A 267 -17.92 -0.83 9.74
N GLY A 268 -16.81 -1.56 9.86
CA GLY A 268 -16.63 -2.66 10.80
C GLY A 268 -17.71 -3.73 10.69
N ASN A 269 -17.99 -4.41 11.80
CA ASN A 269 -18.99 -5.46 11.89
C ASN A 269 -20.43 -4.89 12.09
N HIS A 270 -21.34 -5.71 12.63
CA HIS A 270 -22.72 -5.33 12.91
C HIS A 270 -22.89 -4.20 13.95
N LEU A 271 -21.88 -3.92 14.78
CA LEU A 271 -21.86 -2.83 15.75
C LEU A 271 -21.21 -1.56 15.21
N GLY A 272 -20.51 -1.65 14.08
CA GLY A 272 -19.90 -0.50 13.44
C GLY A 272 -20.93 0.41 12.77
N PRO A 273 -20.54 1.63 12.39
CA PRO A 273 -21.48 2.65 11.91
C PRO A 273 -22.09 2.30 10.55
N THR A 274 -23.21 2.94 10.21
CA THR A 274 -23.84 2.91 8.88
C THR A 274 -23.60 4.26 8.23
N ILE A 275 -22.61 4.33 7.34
CA ILE A 275 -22.12 5.60 6.76
C ILE A 275 -21.93 5.54 5.25
N GLY A 276 -22.10 4.38 4.61
CA GLY A 276 -21.98 4.24 3.15
C GLY A 276 -22.52 2.89 2.69
N PHE A 277 -21.61 1.95 2.41
CA PHE A 277 -21.93 0.65 1.82
C PHE A 277 -23.03 -0.13 2.57
N LYS A 278 -22.98 -0.17 3.91
CA LYS A 278 -23.95 -0.85 4.78
C LYS A 278 -25.36 -0.30 4.62
N GLY A 279 -25.49 1.02 4.50
CA GLY A 279 -26.78 1.71 4.35
C GLY A 279 -27.28 1.80 2.92
N LEU A 280 -26.42 1.57 1.93
CA LEU A 280 -26.78 1.56 0.50
C LEU A 280 -27.18 0.17 0.00
N GLU A 281 -26.38 -0.87 0.28
CA GLU A 281 -26.68 -2.25 -0.10
C GLU A 281 -25.78 -3.27 0.63
N ASN A 282 -26.02 -3.48 1.91
CA ASN A 282 -25.16 -4.28 2.79
C ASN A 282 -24.78 -5.68 2.23
N SER A 283 -25.76 -6.45 1.76
CA SER A 283 -25.55 -7.84 1.29
C SER A 283 -24.83 -7.95 -0.06
N VAL A 284 -24.74 -6.84 -0.81
CA VAL A 284 -23.94 -6.76 -2.04
C VAL A 284 -22.50 -6.40 -1.71
N TYR A 285 -22.29 -5.38 -0.87
CA TYR A 285 -20.95 -4.87 -0.58
C TYR A 285 -20.14 -5.76 0.38
N TYR A 286 -20.80 -6.47 1.31
CA TYR A 286 -20.11 -7.30 2.31
C TYR A 286 -20.41 -8.78 2.15
N MET A 287 -19.43 -9.60 2.53
CA MET A 287 -19.62 -11.04 2.70
C MET A 287 -20.33 -11.31 4.02
N LEU A 288 -21.49 -11.98 3.95
CA LEU A 288 -22.31 -12.29 5.11
C LEU A 288 -22.39 -13.80 5.34
N GLU A 289 -22.63 -14.18 6.58
CA GLU A 289 -23.11 -15.50 6.97
C GLU A 289 -24.62 -15.63 6.71
N ALA A 290 -25.13 -16.87 6.83
CA ALA A 290 -26.54 -17.17 6.60
C ALA A 290 -27.49 -16.46 7.59
N ASP A 291 -26.99 -16.05 8.76
CA ASP A 291 -27.72 -15.33 9.80
C ASP A 291 -27.57 -13.79 9.71
N GLY A 292 -26.95 -13.29 8.63
CA GLY A 292 -26.73 -11.86 8.41
C GLY A 292 -25.58 -11.24 9.22
N SER A 293 -24.81 -12.05 9.95
CA SER A 293 -23.52 -11.63 10.53
C SER A 293 -22.42 -11.51 9.45
N TYR A 294 -21.31 -10.84 9.77
CA TYR A 294 -20.25 -10.51 8.80
C TYR A 294 -19.16 -11.56 8.81
N LYS A 295 -18.74 -12.02 7.63
CA LYS A 295 -17.51 -12.80 7.47
C LYS A 295 -16.31 -11.89 7.67
N ASN A 296 -15.35 -12.33 8.48
CA ASN A 296 -14.21 -11.50 8.89
C ASN A 296 -12.87 -12.14 8.52
N TYR A 297 -12.58 -12.25 7.22
CA TYR A 297 -11.31 -12.77 6.72
C TYR A 297 -10.16 -11.74 6.83
N SER A 298 -10.49 -10.46 7.00
CA SER A 298 -9.55 -9.36 7.19
C SER A 298 -9.06 -9.22 8.63
N GLY A 299 -9.83 -9.70 9.61
CA GLY A 299 -9.61 -9.39 11.02
C GLY A 299 -10.18 -8.04 11.47
N CYS A 300 -10.68 -7.21 10.55
CA CYS A 300 -11.14 -5.84 10.81
C CYS A 300 -12.67 -5.71 11.05
N GLY A 301 -13.38 -6.84 11.12
CA GLY A 301 -14.80 -6.93 11.47
C GLY A 301 -15.73 -7.16 10.27
N ASN A 302 -15.28 -6.89 9.06
CA ASN A 302 -15.99 -7.21 7.82
C ASN A 302 -15.04 -7.67 6.72
N THR A 303 -15.62 -8.20 5.65
CA THR A 303 -14.91 -8.49 4.39
C THR A 303 -15.73 -7.94 3.24
N VAL A 304 -15.11 -7.13 2.39
CA VAL A 304 -15.71 -6.63 1.15
C VAL A 304 -15.90 -7.78 0.17
N ASN A 305 -17.07 -7.84 -0.47
CA ASN A 305 -17.43 -8.89 -1.41
C ASN A 305 -16.86 -8.63 -2.81
N GLY A 306 -15.52 -8.61 -2.93
CA GLY A 306 -14.80 -8.21 -4.15
C GLY A 306 -15.10 -9.03 -5.41
N ASN A 307 -15.64 -10.25 -5.27
CA ASN A 307 -16.06 -11.09 -6.40
C ASN A 307 -17.57 -10.98 -6.75
N HIS A 308 -18.34 -10.16 -6.03
CA HIS A 308 -19.68 -9.77 -6.49
C HIS A 308 -19.55 -8.83 -7.71
N PRO A 309 -20.29 -9.03 -8.83
CA PRO A 309 -20.09 -8.26 -10.06
C PRO A 309 -20.08 -6.73 -9.88
N ILE A 310 -21.01 -6.19 -9.10
CA ILE A 310 -21.11 -4.74 -8.81
C ILE A 310 -19.90 -4.21 -8.03
N VAL A 311 -19.46 -4.94 -7.00
CA VAL A 311 -18.31 -4.52 -6.17
C VAL A 311 -17.01 -4.64 -6.95
N ARG A 312 -16.89 -5.72 -7.72
CA ARG A 312 -15.79 -5.95 -8.65
C ARG A 312 -15.65 -4.79 -9.64
N GLU A 313 -16.75 -4.41 -10.30
CA GLU A 313 -16.78 -3.28 -11.23
C GLU A 313 -16.35 -1.97 -10.56
N MET A 314 -16.81 -1.72 -9.32
CA MET A 314 -16.37 -0.57 -8.53
C MET A 314 -14.86 -0.57 -8.26
N ILE A 315 -14.28 -1.71 -7.91
CA ILE A 315 -12.82 -1.84 -7.73
C ILE A 315 -12.09 -1.53 -9.05
N PHE A 316 -12.57 -2.02 -10.20
CA PHE A 316 -12.00 -1.68 -11.51
C PHE A 316 -12.04 -0.20 -11.81
N HIS A 317 -13.20 0.43 -11.57
CA HIS A 317 -13.35 1.87 -11.75
C HIS A 317 -12.40 2.65 -10.84
N CYS A 318 -12.21 2.20 -9.60
CA CYS A 318 -11.28 2.81 -8.66
C CYS A 318 -9.83 2.72 -9.15
N LEU A 319 -9.37 1.53 -9.55
CA LEU A 319 -8.00 1.35 -10.04
C LEU A 319 -7.73 2.19 -11.28
N ARG A 320 -8.64 2.20 -12.26
CA ARG A 320 -8.53 3.04 -13.47
C ARG A 320 -8.58 4.52 -13.11
N HIS A 321 -9.39 4.92 -12.14
CA HIS A 321 -9.42 6.30 -11.66
C HIS A 321 -8.05 6.76 -11.14
N TRP A 322 -7.43 5.95 -10.28
CA TRP A 322 -6.12 6.27 -9.73
C TRP A 322 -5.02 6.30 -10.82
N VAL A 323 -5.02 5.36 -11.76
CA VAL A 323 -4.06 5.38 -12.88
C VAL A 323 -4.29 6.60 -13.78
N TYR A 324 -5.49 6.83 -14.27
CA TYR A 324 -5.70 7.83 -15.33
C TYR A 324 -5.93 9.24 -14.81
N ASN A 325 -6.63 9.41 -13.70
CA ASN A 325 -6.98 10.74 -13.19
C ASN A 325 -5.96 11.25 -12.17
N TYR A 326 -5.12 10.37 -11.62
CA TYR A 326 -4.09 10.65 -10.63
C TYR A 326 -2.68 10.23 -11.03
N HIS A 327 -2.51 9.62 -12.21
CA HIS A 327 -1.21 9.20 -12.77
C HIS A 327 -0.45 8.21 -11.87
N ILE A 328 -1.16 7.32 -11.16
CA ILE A 328 -0.52 6.31 -10.31
C ILE A 328 0.14 5.21 -11.16
N ASP A 329 1.41 4.90 -10.87
CA ASP A 329 2.20 3.91 -11.62
C ASP A 329 1.98 2.46 -11.14
N GLY A 330 1.30 2.26 -10.01
CA GLY A 330 0.99 0.92 -9.52
C GLY A 330 0.34 0.87 -8.15
N PHE A 331 0.08 -0.36 -7.70
CA PHE A 331 -0.62 -0.65 -6.46
C PHE A 331 0.04 -1.80 -5.71
N ARG A 332 0.09 -1.70 -4.39
CA ARG A 332 0.31 -2.80 -3.46
C ARG A 332 -1.02 -3.10 -2.77
N PHE A 333 -1.53 -4.31 -2.94
CA PHE A 333 -2.83 -4.73 -2.41
C PHE A 333 -2.64 -5.39 -1.05
N ASP A 334 -3.20 -4.74 -0.03
CA ASP A 334 -3.31 -5.25 1.33
C ASP A 334 -4.22 -6.48 1.40
N LEU A 335 -3.77 -7.51 2.15
CA LEU A 335 -4.44 -8.80 2.31
C LEU A 335 -5.08 -9.33 1.02
N ALA A 336 -4.30 -9.31 -0.07
CA ALA A 336 -4.78 -9.56 -1.43
C ALA A 336 -5.45 -10.92 -1.59
N SER A 337 -5.11 -11.91 -0.76
CA SER A 337 -5.74 -13.23 -0.74
C SER A 337 -7.26 -13.18 -0.55
N ILE A 338 -7.80 -12.15 0.10
CA ILE A 338 -9.26 -11.97 0.23
C ILE A 338 -9.93 -11.78 -1.13
N LEU A 339 -9.23 -11.17 -2.08
CA LEU A 339 -9.72 -10.98 -3.46
C LEU A 339 -9.79 -12.32 -4.23
N SER A 340 -9.18 -13.38 -3.71
CA SER A 340 -9.31 -14.74 -4.24
C SER A 340 -10.56 -15.48 -3.75
N ARG A 341 -11.28 -14.94 -2.75
CA ARG A 341 -12.45 -15.58 -2.15
C ARG A 341 -13.73 -15.32 -2.95
N ASP A 342 -14.52 -16.36 -3.16
CA ASP A 342 -15.85 -16.26 -3.76
C ASP A 342 -16.84 -15.55 -2.82
N ARG A 343 -18.08 -15.38 -3.28
CA ARG A 343 -19.17 -14.72 -2.51
C ARG A 343 -19.53 -15.47 -1.21
N ARG A 344 -19.11 -16.73 -1.08
CA ARG A 344 -19.31 -17.58 0.11
C ARG A 344 -18.04 -17.67 0.96
N GLY A 345 -16.94 -17.05 0.55
CA GLY A 345 -15.66 -17.04 1.27
C GLY A 345 -14.70 -18.17 0.91
N HIS A 346 -15.01 -19.02 -0.08
CA HIS A 346 -14.09 -20.08 -0.51
C HIS A 346 -13.00 -19.54 -1.42
N ILE A 347 -11.76 -20.00 -1.26
CA ILE A 347 -10.65 -19.64 -2.15
C ILE A 347 -10.89 -20.27 -3.53
N LEU A 348 -10.87 -19.43 -4.57
CA LEU A 348 -10.99 -19.88 -5.95
C LEU A 348 -9.59 -20.11 -6.54
N PRO A 349 -9.38 -21.22 -7.28
CA PRO A 349 -8.12 -21.45 -8.01
C PRO A 349 -7.86 -20.40 -9.11
N ASN A 350 -8.91 -19.93 -9.79
CA ASN A 350 -8.84 -18.88 -10.81
C ASN A 350 -9.83 -17.76 -10.43
N PRO A 351 -9.46 -16.87 -9.49
CA PRO A 351 -10.36 -15.86 -8.98
C PRO A 351 -10.59 -14.75 -10.01
N PRO A 352 -11.86 -14.48 -10.41
CA PRO A 352 -12.16 -13.52 -11.47
C PRO A 352 -11.56 -12.13 -11.23
N MET A 353 -11.57 -11.64 -9.99
CA MET A 353 -11.03 -10.33 -9.66
C MET A 353 -9.52 -10.23 -9.96
N VAL A 354 -8.74 -11.21 -9.50
CA VAL A 354 -7.27 -11.24 -9.65
C VAL A 354 -6.88 -11.34 -11.14
N ASP A 355 -7.59 -12.18 -11.88
CA ASP A 355 -7.37 -12.38 -13.31
C ASP A 355 -7.75 -11.15 -14.13
N LEU A 356 -8.89 -10.52 -13.82
CA LEU A 356 -9.35 -9.34 -14.53
C LEU A 356 -8.42 -8.15 -14.29
N ILE A 357 -7.88 -7.94 -13.08
CA ILE A 357 -6.87 -6.90 -12.85
C ILE A 357 -5.64 -7.19 -13.68
N ALA A 358 -5.18 -8.45 -13.70
CA ALA A 358 -3.98 -8.83 -14.42
C ALA A 358 -4.10 -8.61 -15.95
N GLU A 359 -5.29 -8.71 -16.54
CA GLU A 359 -5.50 -8.59 -17.99
C GLU A 359 -6.13 -7.25 -18.41
N ASP A 360 -6.43 -6.36 -17.47
CA ASP A 360 -7.05 -5.08 -17.80
C ASP A 360 -6.10 -4.23 -18.67
N PRO A 361 -6.49 -3.89 -19.91
CA PRO A 361 -5.61 -3.15 -20.82
C PRO A 361 -5.31 -1.74 -20.32
N MET A 362 -6.18 -1.18 -19.49
CA MET A 362 -5.99 0.14 -18.87
C MET A 362 -5.01 0.08 -17.69
N LEU A 363 -4.78 -1.11 -17.12
CA LEU A 363 -3.83 -1.32 -16.02
C LEU A 363 -2.55 -2.05 -16.47
N ALA A 364 -2.38 -2.30 -17.77
CA ALA A 364 -1.34 -3.18 -18.31
C ALA A 364 0.09 -2.74 -17.93
N ASP A 365 0.35 -1.43 -17.94
CA ASP A 365 1.65 -0.86 -17.56
C ASP A 365 1.78 -0.55 -16.06
N ALA A 366 0.67 -0.63 -15.30
CA ALA A 366 0.67 -0.36 -13.86
C ALA A 366 1.26 -1.55 -13.10
N LYS A 367 2.13 -1.31 -12.12
CA LYS A 367 2.66 -2.36 -11.25
C LYS A 367 1.55 -2.88 -10.34
N ILE A 368 1.41 -4.20 -10.21
CA ILE A 368 0.46 -4.81 -9.26
C ILE A 368 1.21 -5.76 -8.33
N ILE A 369 1.22 -5.42 -7.05
CA ILE A 369 1.96 -6.10 -5.98
C ILE A 369 0.92 -6.61 -4.98
N ALA A 370 1.07 -7.84 -4.52
CA ALA A 370 0.14 -8.47 -3.58
C ALA A 370 0.81 -8.80 -2.25
N GLU A 371 0.10 -8.50 -1.16
CA GLU A 371 0.25 -9.23 0.09
C GLU A 371 -0.56 -10.54 -0.01
N ALA A 372 0.11 -11.62 -0.43
CA ALA A 372 -0.54 -12.88 -0.79
C ALA A 372 -0.90 -13.76 0.43
N TRP A 373 -1.50 -13.16 1.46
CA TRP A 373 -2.09 -13.86 2.61
C TRP A 373 -3.29 -13.10 3.18
N ASP A 374 -4.05 -13.73 4.08
CA ASP A 374 -5.11 -13.07 4.85
C ASP A 374 -5.12 -13.45 6.34
N ALA A 375 -5.90 -12.73 7.14
CA ALA A 375 -5.95 -12.93 8.59
C ALA A 375 -6.69 -14.23 9.01
N ALA A 376 -7.36 -14.91 8.07
CA ALA A 376 -8.03 -16.18 8.31
C ALA A 376 -7.15 -17.40 7.93
N GLY A 377 -5.87 -17.18 7.64
CA GLY A 377 -4.89 -18.24 7.43
C GLY A 377 -4.74 -18.66 5.97
N ALA A 378 -5.30 -17.93 5.00
CA ALA A 378 -4.91 -18.13 3.60
C ALA A 378 -3.47 -17.67 3.42
N TYR A 379 -2.60 -18.53 2.88
CA TYR A 379 -1.22 -18.19 2.54
C TYR A 379 -0.95 -18.64 1.10
N GLN A 380 -0.91 -17.69 0.18
CA GLN A 380 -0.83 -17.90 -1.27
C GLN A 380 0.49 -17.37 -1.88
N VAL A 381 1.52 -17.12 -1.06
CA VAL A 381 2.83 -16.70 -1.59
C VAL A 381 3.37 -17.76 -2.55
N GLY A 382 3.66 -17.37 -3.78
CA GLY A 382 4.07 -18.24 -4.88
C GLY A 382 2.90 -18.84 -5.70
N SER A 383 1.66 -18.79 -5.18
CA SER A 383 0.47 -19.38 -5.82
C SER A 383 -0.69 -18.41 -6.03
N PHE A 384 -0.55 -17.13 -5.68
CA PHE A 384 -1.62 -16.13 -5.74
C PHE A 384 -2.12 -15.89 -7.16
N SER A 385 -1.20 -15.83 -8.13
CA SER A 385 -1.53 -15.73 -9.55
C SER A 385 -0.38 -16.26 -10.40
N ASN A 386 -0.71 -16.82 -11.56
CA ASN A 386 0.26 -17.19 -12.59
C ASN A 386 0.52 -16.05 -13.60
N ARG A 387 0.00 -14.84 -13.34
CA ARG A 387 0.09 -13.68 -14.24
C ARG A 387 1.05 -12.61 -13.69
N ARG A 388 0.88 -11.36 -14.13
CA ARG A 388 1.77 -10.20 -13.89
C ARG A 388 1.90 -9.74 -12.42
N TRP A 389 1.28 -10.43 -11.47
CA TRP A 389 1.32 -10.10 -10.05
C TRP A 389 2.68 -10.37 -9.44
N ALA A 390 3.31 -9.32 -8.95
CA ALA A 390 4.40 -9.44 -8.00
C ALA A 390 3.84 -9.63 -6.59
N GLU A 391 4.64 -10.19 -5.70
CA GLU A 391 4.22 -10.55 -4.35
C GLU A 391 5.27 -10.09 -3.34
N TRP A 392 4.81 -9.56 -2.21
CA TRP A 392 5.65 -9.41 -1.03
C TRP A 392 6.18 -10.78 -0.59
N ASN A 393 7.49 -10.98 -0.67
CA ASN A 393 8.09 -12.26 -0.37
C ASN A 393 8.38 -12.41 1.13
N GLY A 394 7.35 -12.82 1.89
CA GLY A 394 7.47 -13.10 3.33
C GLY A 394 8.52 -14.18 3.66
N ARG A 395 8.75 -15.16 2.76
CA ARG A 395 9.80 -16.16 2.96
C ARG A 395 11.20 -15.57 2.85
N TYR A 396 11.42 -14.64 1.92
CA TYR A 396 12.67 -13.89 1.84
C TYR A 396 12.94 -13.14 3.14
N ARG A 397 11.94 -12.40 3.64
CA ARG A 397 12.02 -11.67 4.91
C ARG A 397 12.47 -12.59 6.05
N ASP A 398 11.77 -13.70 6.26
CA ASP A 398 12.01 -14.57 7.41
C ASP A 398 13.35 -15.32 7.29
N ASP A 399 13.68 -15.85 6.11
CA ASP A 399 14.93 -16.60 5.90
C ASP A 399 16.17 -15.72 6.05
N ILE A 400 16.14 -14.49 5.49
CA ILE A 400 17.27 -13.57 5.60
C ILE A 400 17.45 -13.09 7.04
N ARG A 401 16.35 -12.81 7.77
CA ARG A 401 16.40 -12.47 9.20
C ARG A 401 17.00 -13.61 10.02
N ARG A 402 16.50 -14.84 9.85
CA ARG A 402 16.98 -16.04 10.56
C ARG A 402 18.46 -16.32 10.29
N PHE A 403 18.89 -16.19 9.03
CA PHE A 403 20.30 -16.35 8.66
C PHE A 403 21.21 -15.37 9.40
N TRP A 404 20.90 -14.07 9.36
CA TRP A 404 21.74 -13.05 10.02
C TRP A 404 21.63 -13.02 11.55
N ARG A 405 20.51 -13.53 12.08
CA ARG A 405 20.36 -13.85 13.51
C ARG A 405 21.33 -14.97 13.95
N GLY A 406 21.77 -15.83 13.02
CA GLY A 406 22.77 -16.88 13.25
C GLY A 406 22.19 -18.29 13.34
N GLU A 407 20.99 -18.50 12.79
CA GLU A 407 20.35 -19.81 12.74
C GLU A 407 21.10 -20.76 11.78
N ALA A 408 21.27 -22.03 12.19
CA ALA A 408 22.00 -23.03 11.43
C ALA A 408 21.13 -23.63 10.30
N GLY A 409 21.77 -24.22 9.28
CA GLY A 409 21.07 -24.90 8.18
C GLY A 409 20.38 -23.97 7.17
N MET A 410 20.62 -22.65 7.24
CA MET A 410 19.92 -21.67 6.42
C MET A 410 20.50 -21.49 5.00
N LEU A 411 21.66 -22.08 4.67
CA LEU A 411 22.37 -21.77 3.42
C LEU A 411 21.58 -22.10 2.15
N GLY A 412 20.88 -23.23 2.12
CA GLY A 412 20.03 -23.60 0.98
C GLY A 412 18.90 -22.61 0.76
N SER A 413 18.21 -22.22 1.83
CA SER A 413 17.16 -21.19 1.78
C SER A 413 17.74 -19.85 1.32
N VAL A 414 18.85 -19.41 1.90
CA VAL A 414 19.52 -18.14 1.54
C VAL A 414 19.96 -18.12 0.09
N ALA A 415 20.59 -19.19 -0.42
CA ALA A 415 20.95 -19.28 -1.84
C ALA A 415 19.71 -19.17 -2.75
N THR A 416 18.62 -19.83 -2.37
CA THR A 416 17.35 -19.75 -3.10
C THR A 416 16.77 -18.32 -3.07
N ARG A 417 16.82 -17.63 -1.92
CA ARG A 417 16.37 -16.24 -1.78
C ARG A 417 17.24 -15.27 -2.59
N LEU A 418 18.57 -15.40 -2.54
CA LEU A 418 19.53 -14.62 -3.32
C LEU A 418 19.32 -14.79 -4.84
N ALA A 419 18.93 -15.98 -5.27
CA ALA A 419 18.66 -16.33 -6.67
C ALA A 419 17.27 -15.92 -7.16
N GLY A 420 16.49 -15.18 -6.36
CA GLY A 420 15.20 -14.62 -6.76
C GLY A 420 14.00 -15.53 -6.46
N SER A 421 14.15 -16.49 -5.54
CA SER A 421 13.07 -17.39 -5.10
C SER A 421 12.41 -18.19 -6.23
N SER A 422 13.24 -18.88 -7.02
CA SER A 422 12.77 -19.72 -8.12
C SER A 422 11.79 -20.81 -7.68
N ASP A 423 11.92 -21.31 -6.45
CA ASP A 423 11.01 -22.27 -5.83
C ASP A 423 9.55 -21.76 -5.71
N LEU A 424 9.36 -20.44 -5.67
CA LEU A 424 8.03 -19.82 -5.60
C LEU A 424 7.47 -19.47 -6.98
N TYR A 425 8.31 -18.96 -7.88
CA TYR A 425 7.84 -18.24 -9.06
C TYR A 425 8.20 -18.91 -10.39
N GLN A 426 9.25 -19.72 -10.46
CA GLN A 426 9.74 -20.22 -11.74
C GLN A 426 8.79 -21.22 -12.40
N SER A 427 8.18 -22.10 -11.60
CA SER A 427 7.28 -23.16 -12.09
C SER A 427 5.98 -22.63 -12.71
N SER A 428 5.53 -21.43 -12.30
CA SER A 428 4.35 -20.75 -12.83
C SER A 428 4.63 -19.91 -14.08
N GLY A 429 5.87 -19.90 -14.59
CA GLY A 429 6.29 -19.06 -15.72
C GLY A 429 6.56 -17.61 -15.33
N ARG A 430 6.45 -17.28 -14.03
CA ARG A 430 6.83 -15.97 -13.51
C ARG A 430 8.35 -15.83 -13.49
N ARG A 431 8.78 -14.58 -13.32
CA ARG A 431 10.17 -14.11 -13.38
C ARG A 431 10.67 -13.66 -12.00
N PRO A 432 11.99 -13.54 -11.76
CA PRO A 432 12.54 -13.10 -10.47
C PRO A 432 11.94 -11.79 -9.96
N TYR A 433 11.62 -10.85 -10.85
CA TYR A 433 11.05 -9.55 -10.48
C TYR A 433 9.61 -9.60 -9.95
N HIS A 434 8.94 -10.77 -9.96
CA HIS A 434 7.69 -10.96 -9.22
C HIS A 434 7.93 -11.16 -7.73
N SER A 435 9.17 -11.36 -7.30
CA SER A 435 9.56 -11.35 -5.89
C SER A 435 9.87 -9.92 -5.44
N ILE A 436 8.98 -9.32 -4.65
CA ILE A 436 9.31 -8.11 -3.89
C ILE A 436 10.02 -8.56 -2.60
N ASN A 437 11.34 -8.43 -2.62
CA ASN A 437 12.20 -8.79 -1.49
C ASN A 437 12.21 -7.62 -0.50
N PHE A 438 12.02 -7.93 0.78
CA PHE A 438 12.12 -6.97 1.85
C PHE A 438 12.63 -7.67 3.11
N VAL A 439 13.36 -6.93 3.95
CA VAL A 439 13.80 -7.43 5.27
C VAL A 439 12.89 -6.88 6.36
N VAL A 440 12.35 -5.68 6.20
CA VAL A 440 11.40 -5.04 7.11
C VAL A 440 10.41 -4.20 6.29
N SER A 441 9.27 -3.89 6.88
CA SER A 441 8.15 -3.14 6.33
C SER A 441 7.49 -2.34 7.46
N HIS A 442 6.40 -1.63 7.17
CA HIS A 442 5.60 -0.97 8.21
C HIS A 442 5.10 -1.94 9.29
N ASP A 443 4.77 -3.17 8.89
CA ASP A 443 4.50 -4.29 9.80
C ASP A 443 5.77 -4.85 10.44
N GLY A 444 5.75 -4.95 11.77
CA GLY A 444 6.87 -5.47 12.56
C GLY A 444 7.88 -4.39 12.94
N PHE A 445 9.11 -4.82 13.19
CA PHE A 445 10.19 -3.91 13.54
C PHE A 445 10.75 -3.16 12.33
N SER A 446 11.15 -1.91 12.55
CA SER A 446 12.16 -1.22 11.72
C SER A 446 13.50 -1.98 11.70
N MET A 447 14.37 -1.70 10.73
CA MET A 447 15.68 -2.37 10.61
C MET A 447 16.56 -2.18 11.86
N ASN A 448 16.51 -0.99 12.48
CA ASN A 448 17.24 -0.76 13.72
C ASN A 448 16.64 -1.55 14.90
N ASP A 449 15.31 -1.63 14.99
CA ASP A 449 14.67 -2.31 16.11
C ASP A 449 14.83 -3.83 16.01
N LEU A 450 14.89 -4.37 14.78
CA LEU A 450 15.17 -5.78 14.49
C LEU A 450 16.51 -6.27 15.08
N VAL A 451 17.50 -5.38 15.21
CA VAL A 451 18.81 -5.68 15.82
C VAL A 451 18.93 -5.16 17.26
N THR A 452 17.86 -4.59 17.82
CA THR A 452 17.88 -3.90 19.11
C THR A 452 16.96 -4.54 20.15
N TYR A 453 15.92 -5.24 19.70
CA TYR A 453 14.89 -5.82 20.56
C TYR A 453 14.67 -7.31 20.24
N GLU A 454 14.57 -8.12 21.29
CA GLU A 454 14.17 -9.53 21.21
C GLU A 454 12.65 -9.68 21.38
N GLN A 455 12.03 -8.78 22.13
CA GLN A 455 10.59 -8.78 22.40
C GLN A 455 9.95 -7.50 21.87
N LYS A 456 8.66 -7.56 21.55
CA LYS A 456 7.87 -6.38 21.20
C LYS A 456 7.51 -5.56 22.45
N HIS A 457 7.49 -4.23 22.29
CA HIS A 457 7.18 -3.22 23.30
C HIS A 457 6.05 -2.32 22.75
N ASN A 458 4.85 -2.89 22.63
CA ASN A 458 3.65 -2.27 22.08
C ASN A 458 2.77 -1.64 23.17
N GLU A 459 3.28 -1.45 24.39
CA GLU A 459 2.50 -0.93 25.52
C GLU A 459 1.84 0.42 25.20
N ALA A 460 2.51 1.24 24.39
CA ALA A 460 2.00 2.53 23.93
C ALA A 460 0.70 2.44 23.10
N ASN A 461 0.35 1.27 22.57
CA ASN A 461 -0.89 1.02 21.82
C ASN A 461 -2.10 0.84 22.76
N GLY A 462 -1.87 0.64 24.06
CA GLY A 462 -2.95 0.52 25.05
C GLY A 462 -3.69 -0.82 25.00
N GLU A 463 -3.03 -1.88 24.53
CA GLU A 463 -3.60 -3.24 24.43
C GLU A 463 -2.95 -4.24 25.39
N GLY A 464 -2.13 -3.74 26.33
CA GLY A 464 -1.36 -4.60 27.24
C GLY A 464 -0.36 -5.50 26.50
N ASN A 465 0.28 -4.97 25.45
CA ASN A 465 1.26 -5.66 24.61
C ASN A 465 0.75 -6.93 23.90
N ARG A 466 -0.58 -7.09 23.76
CA ARG A 466 -1.18 -8.27 23.09
C ARG A 466 -1.11 -8.19 21.57
N ASP A 467 -1.15 -6.99 21.01
CA ASP A 467 -1.15 -6.72 19.58
C ASP A 467 0.26 -6.86 18.96
N GLY A 468 0.32 -7.03 17.63
CA GLY A 468 1.56 -7.26 16.88
C GLY A 468 2.06 -8.71 16.90
N ASP A 469 2.91 -9.07 15.94
CA ASP A 469 3.47 -10.42 15.80
C ASP A 469 4.45 -10.74 16.95
N ASN A 470 4.41 -11.96 17.46
CA ASN A 470 5.36 -12.46 18.47
C ASN A 470 6.61 -13.09 17.84
N HIS A 471 6.61 -13.38 16.54
CA HIS A 471 7.69 -14.04 15.84
C HIS A 471 8.45 -13.10 14.88
N ASN A 472 9.27 -12.21 15.42
CA ASN A 472 9.94 -11.19 14.61
C ASN A 472 11.24 -11.65 13.93
N CYS A 473 11.79 -12.81 14.31
CA CYS A 473 13.14 -13.27 13.94
C CYS A 473 14.24 -12.21 14.22
N SER A 474 14.09 -11.43 15.30
CA SER A 474 15.02 -10.37 15.71
C SER A 474 16.13 -10.88 16.63
N SER A 475 17.10 -10.03 16.95
CA SER A 475 17.97 -10.24 18.11
C SER A 475 18.48 -8.93 18.70
N ASN A 476 18.50 -8.83 20.02
CA ASN A 476 19.02 -7.64 20.71
C ASN A 476 20.56 -7.63 20.86
N TYR A 477 21.24 -8.73 20.51
CA TYR A 477 22.69 -8.93 20.65
C TYR A 477 23.24 -8.68 22.08
N GLY A 478 22.44 -8.99 23.09
CA GLY A 478 22.82 -9.05 24.51
C GLY A 478 22.31 -7.91 25.39
N VAL A 479 21.67 -6.87 24.83
CA VAL A 479 21.04 -5.80 25.62
C VAL A 479 19.71 -5.42 24.97
N GLU A 480 18.59 -5.59 25.65
CA GLU A 480 17.29 -5.14 25.15
C GLU A 480 17.24 -3.60 25.06
N GLY A 481 16.93 -3.07 23.89
CA GLY A 481 16.82 -1.63 23.69
C GLY A 481 18.15 -0.88 23.47
N PRO A 482 18.12 0.45 23.54
CA PRO A 482 19.28 1.31 23.32
C PRO A 482 20.42 1.02 24.31
N THR A 483 21.67 1.04 23.83
CA THR A 483 22.84 0.84 24.69
C THR A 483 23.99 1.77 24.34
N ARG A 484 24.84 2.06 25.33
CA ARG A 484 26.11 2.80 25.13
C ARG A 484 27.31 1.86 24.94
N ARG A 485 27.09 0.53 25.01
CA ARG A 485 28.16 -0.47 24.85
C ARG A 485 28.61 -0.53 23.39
N LYS A 486 29.72 0.14 23.08
CA LYS A 486 30.29 0.23 21.72
C LYS A 486 30.42 -1.11 20.97
N PRO A 487 30.82 -2.24 21.61
CA PRO A 487 30.88 -3.52 20.91
C PRO A 487 29.53 -4.00 20.36
N ILE A 488 28.44 -3.78 21.11
CA ILE A 488 27.08 -4.15 20.69
C ILE A 488 26.61 -3.24 19.56
N GLU A 489 26.77 -1.93 19.70
CA GLU A 489 26.37 -0.98 18.65
C GLU A 489 27.12 -1.21 17.33
N LYS A 490 28.42 -1.56 17.40
CA LYS A 490 29.20 -1.95 16.21
C LYS A 490 28.66 -3.22 15.56
N LEU A 491 28.27 -4.21 16.37
CA LEU A 491 27.66 -5.45 15.87
C LEU A 491 26.30 -5.18 15.23
N ARG A 492 25.43 -4.40 15.88
CA ARG A 492 24.11 -3.99 15.34
C ARG A 492 24.25 -3.27 14.01
N LEU A 493 25.13 -2.27 13.93
CA LEU A 493 25.39 -1.55 12.68
C LEU A 493 25.90 -2.50 11.58
N ARG A 494 26.76 -3.46 11.92
CA ARG A 494 27.21 -4.48 10.96
C ARG A 494 26.05 -5.34 10.47
N GLN A 495 25.13 -5.74 11.34
CA GLN A 495 23.96 -6.55 10.96
C GLN A 495 22.98 -5.78 10.07
N ILE A 496 22.77 -4.49 10.34
CA ILE A 496 22.01 -3.60 9.45
C ILE A 496 22.65 -3.56 8.06
N LYS A 497 23.97 -3.33 7.98
CA LYS A 497 24.70 -3.31 6.70
C LYS A 497 24.68 -4.66 5.97
N ASN A 498 24.79 -5.76 6.71
CA ASN A 498 24.68 -7.12 6.18
C ASN A 498 23.32 -7.32 5.51
N MET A 499 22.23 -7.01 6.20
CA MET A 499 20.87 -7.18 5.68
C MET A 499 20.57 -6.25 4.49
N LEU A 500 21.02 -4.99 4.54
CA LEU A 500 20.90 -4.05 3.39
C LEU A 500 21.70 -4.53 2.18
N ALA A 501 22.92 -5.03 2.37
CA ALA A 501 23.73 -5.59 1.29
C ALA A 501 23.09 -6.83 0.69
N THR A 502 22.60 -7.76 1.52
CA THR A 502 21.85 -8.94 1.04
C THR A 502 20.64 -8.52 0.22
N LEU A 503 19.84 -7.57 0.72
CA LEU A 503 18.68 -7.04 0.00
C LEU A 503 19.04 -6.48 -1.39
N MET A 504 20.07 -5.63 -1.47
CA MET A 504 20.45 -4.95 -2.71
C MET A 504 21.18 -5.84 -3.71
N LEU A 505 21.75 -6.97 -3.27
CA LEU A 505 22.51 -7.89 -4.12
C LEU A 505 21.70 -9.13 -4.54
N SER A 506 20.55 -9.38 -3.91
CA SER A 506 19.63 -10.44 -4.34
C SER A 506 18.97 -10.14 -5.69
N GLN A 507 18.72 -11.19 -6.48
CA GLN A 507 17.79 -11.12 -7.61
C GLN A 507 16.36 -10.87 -7.10
N GLY A 508 15.51 -10.23 -7.92
CA GLY A 508 14.18 -9.76 -7.54
C GLY A 508 14.12 -8.24 -7.39
N VAL A 509 13.11 -7.72 -6.71
CA VAL A 509 12.92 -6.26 -6.54
C VAL A 509 13.06 -5.91 -5.06
N PRO A 510 14.04 -5.08 -4.67
CA PRO A 510 14.19 -4.69 -3.28
C PRO A 510 13.19 -3.59 -2.89
N MET A 511 12.61 -3.75 -1.70
CA MET A 511 11.85 -2.73 -1.00
C MET A 511 12.55 -2.36 0.32
N ILE A 512 12.71 -1.06 0.55
CA ILE A 512 13.28 -0.49 1.79
C ILE A 512 12.17 0.26 2.53
N LEU A 513 12.10 0.11 3.86
CA LEU A 513 11.24 0.89 4.72
C LEU A 513 11.89 2.26 5.03
N ALA A 514 11.09 3.32 4.94
CA ALA A 514 11.58 4.67 5.17
C ALA A 514 12.29 4.86 6.52
N GLY A 515 13.55 5.28 6.45
CA GLY A 515 14.39 5.64 7.59
C GLY A 515 15.32 4.54 8.07
N ASP A 516 15.25 3.33 7.51
CA ASP A 516 16.21 2.27 7.80
C ASP A 516 17.64 2.64 7.43
N GLU A 517 17.80 3.42 6.34
CA GLU A 517 19.06 4.00 5.89
C GLU A 517 19.66 4.99 6.90
N CYS A 518 18.91 5.37 7.94
CA CYS A 518 19.33 6.27 9.01
C CYS A 518 18.97 5.72 10.40
N ARG A 519 18.80 4.39 10.55
CA ARG A 519 18.47 3.73 11.82
C ARG A 519 17.23 4.30 12.53
N ARG A 520 16.16 4.60 11.80
CA ARG A 520 14.85 4.93 12.39
C ARG A 520 14.44 3.84 13.39
N THR A 521 13.82 4.24 14.50
CA THR A 521 13.36 3.36 15.56
C THR A 521 11.92 3.68 15.93
N GLN A 522 11.15 2.64 16.24
CA GLN A 522 9.84 2.71 16.87
C GLN A 522 9.93 2.31 18.35
N LYS A 523 11.14 2.31 18.92
CA LYS A 523 11.44 1.97 20.31
C LYS A 523 11.00 0.55 20.70
N GLY A 524 11.06 -0.39 19.75
CA GLY A 524 10.61 -1.76 19.98
C GLY A 524 9.10 -1.94 19.85
N ASN A 525 8.35 -0.92 19.45
CA ASN A 525 6.97 -1.11 19.01
C ASN A 525 6.98 -1.72 17.60
N ASN A 526 6.49 -2.95 17.46
CA ASN A 526 6.45 -3.69 16.19
C ASN A 526 5.08 -3.60 15.49
N ASN A 527 4.17 -2.78 16.00
CA ASN A 527 2.82 -2.61 15.50
C ASN A 527 2.37 -1.15 15.72
N ALA A 528 3.12 -0.19 15.20
CA ALA A 528 2.91 1.23 15.49
C ALA A 528 1.72 1.85 14.72
N TYR A 529 0.69 1.05 14.41
CA TYR A 529 -0.46 1.41 13.58
C TYR A 529 -1.27 2.59 14.11
N CYS A 530 -1.24 2.80 15.43
CA CYS A 530 -1.98 3.87 16.10
C CYS A 530 -1.11 5.00 16.67
N GLN A 531 0.18 5.04 16.29
CA GLN A 531 1.15 5.98 16.86
C GLN A 531 1.41 7.18 15.93
N ASP A 532 0.44 8.10 15.77
CA ASP A 532 0.67 9.39 15.07
C ASP A 532 1.45 10.37 15.97
N ASN A 533 2.69 10.03 16.28
CA ASN A 533 3.57 10.75 17.20
C ASN A 533 5.06 10.41 16.92
N PRO A 534 6.03 10.94 17.68
CA PRO A 534 7.46 10.70 17.46
C PRO A 534 7.94 9.24 17.49
N ILE A 535 7.12 8.27 17.90
CA ILE A 535 7.42 6.84 17.72
C ILE A 535 7.45 6.49 16.23
N SER A 536 6.54 7.07 15.44
CA SER A 536 6.40 6.75 14.01
C SER A 536 6.86 7.87 13.08
N TRP A 537 7.00 9.11 13.55
CA TRP A 537 7.48 10.19 12.69
C TRP A 537 8.96 10.00 12.33
N PHE A 538 9.31 10.35 11.09
CA PHE A 538 10.69 10.33 10.63
C PHE A 538 11.47 11.46 11.32
N ASP A 539 12.51 11.11 12.09
CA ASP A 539 13.43 12.11 12.63
C ASP A 539 14.56 12.41 11.65
N TRP A 540 14.45 13.55 10.97
CA TRP A 540 15.43 14.01 10.00
C TRP A 540 16.79 14.38 10.61
N SER A 541 16.90 14.51 11.93
CA SER A 541 18.20 14.66 12.59
C SER A 541 19.10 13.43 12.34
N LEU A 542 18.48 12.25 12.13
CA LEU A 542 19.16 11.00 11.85
C LEU A 542 19.91 11.01 10.52
N VAL A 543 19.45 11.77 9.52
CA VAL A 543 20.12 11.90 8.22
C VAL A 543 21.54 12.42 8.36
N LYS A 544 21.76 13.35 9.30
CA LYS A 544 23.09 13.88 9.61
C LYS A 544 23.83 12.95 10.60
N LYS A 545 23.13 12.43 11.60
CA LYS A 545 23.73 11.60 12.65
C LYS A 545 24.28 10.28 12.11
N GLU A 546 23.58 9.65 11.18
CA GLU A 546 23.88 8.33 10.61
C GLU A 546 24.36 8.46 9.15
N GLU A 547 25.05 9.56 8.81
CA GLU A 547 25.48 9.89 7.44
C GLU A 547 26.30 8.78 6.77
N ASP A 548 27.09 8.02 7.56
CA ASP A 548 27.87 6.89 7.09
C ASP A 548 27.01 5.71 6.63
N LEU A 549 25.92 5.42 7.34
CA LEU A 549 24.98 4.38 6.93
C LEU A 549 24.19 4.85 5.72
N LEU A 550 23.74 6.10 5.70
CA LEU A 550 23.04 6.68 4.57
C LEU A 550 23.89 6.65 3.30
N ARG A 551 25.17 7.03 3.40
CA ARG A 551 26.14 6.92 2.28
C ARG A 551 26.27 5.47 1.84
N PHE A 552 26.43 4.53 2.77
CA PHE A 552 26.52 3.10 2.43
C PHE A 552 25.29 2.62 1.66
N THR A 553 24.07 2.98 2.10
CA THR A 553 22.82 2.62 1.42
C THR A 553 22.72 3.25 0.03
N ARG A 554 23.08 4.53 -0.12
CA ARG A 554 23.15 5.21 -1.43
C ARG A 554 24.05 4.50 -2.41
N GLU A 555 25.26 4.15 -1.98
CA GLU A 555 26.23 3.45 -2.82
C GLU A 555 25.75 2.04 -3.21
N LEU A 556 25.08 1.31 -2.30
CA LEU A 556 24.47 0.02 -2.62
C LEU A 556 23.36 0.14 -3.67
N ILE A 557 22.46 1.12 -3.52
CA ILE A 557 21.40 1.39 -4.49
C ILE A 557 22.00 1.78 -5.84
N ALA A 558 23.00 2.68 -5.84
CA ALA A 558 23.70 3.09 -7.05
C ALA A 558 24.37 1.89 -7.74
N PHE A 559 25.08 1.04 -6.98
CA PHE A 559 25.69 -0.19 -7.48
C PHE A 559 24.65 -1.10 -8.13
N ARG A 560 23.54 -1.39 -7.45
CA ARG A 560 22.46 -2.23 -8.00
C ARG A 560 21.93 -1.67 -9.31
N ARG A 561 21.63 -0.37 -9.35
CA ARG A 561 21.08 0.28 -10.55
C ARG A 561 22.05 0.22 -11.72
N GLN A 562 23.35 0.36 -11.47
CA GLN A 562 24.40 0.29 -12.48
C GLN A 562 24.83 -1.16 -12.80
N GLN A 563 24.38 -2.17 -12.05
CA GLN A 563 24.83 -3.54 -12.23
C GLN A 563 23.67 -4.48 -12.62
N PRO A 564 23.42 -4.69 -13.93
CA PRO A 564 22.39 -5.61 -14.42
C PRO A 564 22.51 -7.03 -13.86
N THR A 565 23.74 -7.47 -13.53
CA THR A 565 24.04 -8.81 -13.01
C THR A 565 23.23 -9.20 -11.77
N VAL A 566 22.88 -8.23 -10.90
CA VAL A 566 22.15 -8.48 -9.63
C VAL A 566 20.64 -8.19 -9.74
N ARG A 567 20.15 -7.85 -10.94
CA ARG A 567 18.74 -7.48 -11.21
C ARG A 567 18.23 -8.09 -12.52
N ARG A 568 18.55 -9.35 -12.75
CA ARG A 568 18.19 -10.06 -13.98
C ARG A 568 16.69 -10.21 -14.11
N ALA A 569 16.22 -10.14 -15.36
CA ALA A 569 14.83 -10.39 -15.70
C ALA A 569 14.48 -11.89 -15.75
N ASP A 570 15.49 -12.76 -15.87
CA ASP A 570 15.34 -14.20 -15.97
C ASP A 570 16.02 -14.92 -14.81
N PHE A 571 15.48 -16.10 -14.46
CA PHE A 571 16.07 -16.96 -13.45
C PHE A 571 17.46 -17.44 -13.87
N LEU A 572 18.33 -17.60 -12.87
CA LEU A 572 19.67 -18.14 -13.01
C LEU A 572 19.58 -19.65 -13.27
N SER A 573 20.38 -20.14 -14.22
CA SER A 573 20.37 -21.53 -14.69
C SER A 573 21.49 -22.39 -14.09
N GLY A 574 22.51 -21.77 -13.51
CA GLY A 574 23.75 -22.43 -13.11
C GLY A 574 24.62 -22.85 -14.31
N ARG A 575 24.34 -22.33 -15.51
CA ARG A 575 25.04 -22.69 -16.76
C ARG A 575 25.65 -21.44 -17.42
N PRO A 576 26.73 -21.60 -18.21
CA PRO A 576 27.29 -20.49 -18.95
C PRO A 576 26.30 -19.96 -20.00
N GLY A 577 26.19 -18.63 -20.08
CA GLY A 577 25.45 -17.97 -21.16
C GLY A 577 26.13 -18.16 -22.52
N ARG A 578 25.42 -17.83 -23.61
CA ARG A 578 25.98 -17.91 -24.96
C ARG A 578 27.25 -17.05 -25.05
N GLY A 579 28.36 -17.66 -25.45
CA GLY A 579 29.65 -16.97 -25.58
C GLY A 579 30.37 -16.68 -24.26
N GLN A 580 29.87 -17.19 -23.12
CA GLN A 580 30.48 -17.00 -21.81
C GLN A 580 31.14 -18.29 -21.31
N ARG A 581 32.22 -18.14 -20.53
CA ARG A 581 32.93 -19.28 -19.90
C ARG A 581 32.39 -19.60 -18.51
N LEU A 582 31.97 -18.60 -17.76
CA LEU A 582 31.44 -18.75 -16.40
C LEU A 582 29.93 -18.96 -16.44
N ALA A 583 29.43 -19.77 -15.50
CA ALA A 583 28.00 -19.90 -15.26
C ALA A 583 27.39 -18.56 -14.82
N ASP A 584 26.10 -18.38 -15.06
CA ASP A 584 25.36 -17.22 -14.58
C ASP A 584 25.28 -17.14 -13.05
N VAL A 585 25.40 -18.27 -12.35
CA VAL A 585 25.60 -18.36 -10.91
C VAL A 585 26.49 -19.55 -10.53
N SER A 586 27.31 -19.40 -9.50
CA SER A 586 28.09 -20.48 -8.90
C SER A 586 28.18 -20.29 -7.39
N TRP A 587 28.13 -21.40 -6.65
CA TRP A 587 28.09 -21.40 -5.18
C TRP A 587 29.30 -22.15 -4.64
N PHE A 588 29.97 -21.56 -3.65
CA PHE A 588 31.15 -22.13 -3.04
C PHE A 588 31.09 -22.06 -1.51
N SER A 589 31.75 -23.03 -0.87
CA SER A 589 32.13 -22.99 0.53
C SER A 589 33.19 -21.90 0.80
N ALA A 590 33.50 -21.67 2.08
CA ALA A 590 34.51 -20.69 2.49
C ALA A 590 35.93 -20.95 1.93
N ASP A 591 36.26 -22.21 1.62
CA ASP A 591 37.53 -22.62 1.02
C ASP A 591 37.50 -22.67 -0.52
N GLY A 592 36.42 -22.18 -1.15
CA GLY A 592 36.30 -22.09 -2.60
C GLY A 592 35.95 -23.40 -3.30
N LYS A 593 35.46 -24.40 -2.56
CA LYS A 593 35.06 -25.72 -3.09
C LYS A 593 33.54 -25.83 -3.22
N GLU A 594 33.08 -26.99 -3.66
CA GLU A 594 31.66 -27.32 -3.69
C GLU A 594 31.04 -27.23 -2.29
N ILE A 595 29.81 -26.71 -2.23
CA ILE A 595 29.13 -26.42 -0.98
C ILE A 595 28.43 -27.66 -0.41
N HIS A 596 28.63 -27.89 0.90
CA HIS A 596 27.81 -28.80 1.68
C HIS A 596 26.73 -27.98 2.41
N TRP A 597 25.49 -28.08 1.95
CA TRP A 597 24.39 -27.19 2.34
C TRP A 597 23.98 -27.25 3.81
N GLU A 598 24.30 -28.32 4.52
CA GLU A 598 23.78 -28.59 5.87
C GLU A 598 24.66 -28.09 7.03
N THR A 599 25.98 -27.95 6.83
CA THR A 599 26.95 -27.81 7.94
C THR A 599 27.65 -26.46 8.03
N GLN A 600 27.49 -25.58 7.03
CA GLN A 600 28.28 -24.37 6.89
C GLN A 600 27.51 -23.09 7.30
N ARG A 601 28.25 -22.04 7.66
CA ARG A 601 27.74 -20.69 7.99
C ARG A 601 28.21 -19.60 7.04
N SER A 602 29.00 -19.98 6.04
CA SER A 602 29.57 -19.10 5.02
C SER A 602 29.06 -19.53 3.66
N LEU A 603 28.76 -18.56 2.80
CA LEU A 603 28.34 -18.77 1.42
C LEU A 603 29.07 -17.78 0.53
N ILE A 604 29.77 -18.29 -0.47
CA ILE A 604 30.30 -17.48 -1.57
C ILE A 604 29.42 -17.73 -2.79
N CYS A 605 28.87 -16.65 -3.34
CA CYS A 605 28.07 -16.65 -4.55
C CYS A 605 28.77 -15.82 -5.63
N VAL A 606 28.97 -16.39 -6.82
CA VAL A 606 29.49 -15.65 -7.98
C VAL A 606 28.38 -15.54 -9.01
N PHE A 607 27.86 -14.34 -9.22
CA PHE A 607 26.97 -14.03 -10.33
C PHE A 607 27.79 -13.71 -11.58
N GLY A 608 27.52 -14.45 -12.65
CA GLY A 608 28.10 -14.23 -13.98
C GLY A 608 27.67 -12.89 -14.57
N ALA A 609 28.54 -12.21 -15.33
CA ALA A 609 28.12 -11.06 -16.15
C ALA A 609 27.05 -11.49 -17.18
N ILE A 610 26.30 -10.54 -17.73
CA ILE A 610 25.24 -10.77 -18.74
C ILE A 610 25.81 -10.50 -20.14
N GLY A 611 25.97 -11.56 -20.94
CA GLY A 611 26.48 -11.48 -22.31
C GLY A 611 27.91 -10.90 -22.43
N PRO A 612 28.59 -11.08 -23.57
CA PRO A 612 29.83 -10.37 -23.87
C PRO A 612 29.60 -8.91 -24.30
N ASP A 613 28.39 -8.59 -24.80
CA ASP A 613 28.09 -7.30 -25.44
C ASP A 613 27.48 -6.26 -24.50
N ASN A 614 27.28 -6.56 -23.21
CA ASN A 614 26.80 -5.58 -22.24
C ASN A 614 28.00 -4.90 -21.54
N PRO A 615 28.37 -3.67 -21.91
CA PRO A 615 29.62 -3.05 -21.44
C PRO A 615 29.59 -2.67 -19.95
N ILE A 616 28.42 -2.68 -19.32
CA ILE A 616 28.24 -2.28 -17.93
C ILE A 616 28.20 -3.51 -17.00
N SER A 617 27.83 -4.68 -17.53
CA SER A 617 27.71 -5.89 -16.73
C SER A 617 29.07 -6.43 -16.31
N ARG A 618 29.20 -6.79 -15.02
CA ARG A 618 30.42 -7.39 -14.47
C ARG A 618 30.08 -8.65 -13.70
N HIS A 619 31.07 -9.52 -13.51
CA HIS A 619 30.99 -10.59 -12.54
C HIS A 619 30.90 -9.99 -11.14
N VAL A 620 30.01 -10.53 -10.30
CA VAL A 620 29.81 -10.05 -8.92
C VAL A 620 30.00 -11.23 -7.98
N MET A 621 30.98 -11.14 -7.09
CA MET A 621 31.19 -12.10 -6.03
C MET A 621 30.64 -11.55 -4.72
N VAL A 622 29.70 -12.28 -4.12
CA VAL A 622 29.07 -11.97 -2.83
C VAL A 622 29.54 -13.00 -1.82
N MET A 623 30.10 -12.54 -0.70
CA MET A 623 30.52 -13.39 0.41
C MET A 623 29.65 -13.08 1.62
N LEU A 624 28.94 -14.08 2.10
CA LEU A 624 28.09 -13.99 3.28
C LEU A 624 28.66 -14.88 4.37
N HIS A 625 28.83 -14.34 5.57
CA HIS A 625 29.32 -15.09 6.71
C HIS A 625 28.50 -14.73 7.96
N ALA A 626 27.67 -15.68 8.41
CA ALA A 626 26.83 -15.54 9.60
C ALA A 626 27.45 -16.20 10.86
N GLY A 627 28.70 -16.66 10.76
CA GLY A 627 29.45 -17.17 11.91
C GLY A 627 29.85 -16.07 12.88
N GLN A 628 30.18 -16.47 14.11
CA GLN A 628 30.68 -15.56 15.14
C GLN A 628 32.20 -15.40 15.10
N GLN A 629 32.91 -16.36 14.51
CA GLN A 629 34.35 -16.35 14.35
C GLN A 629 34.72 -15.93 12.92
N PRO A 630 35.76 -15.10 12.72
CA PRO A 630 36.17 -14.61 11.41
C PRO A 630 36.39 -15.68 10.34
#